data_AF-A0A9P7ECB8-F1
#
_entry.id   AF-A0A9P7ECB8-F1
#
_cell.length_a   1.000
_cell.length_b   1.000
_cell.length_c   1.000
_cell.angle_alpha   90.00
_cell.angle_beta   90.00
_cell.angle_gamma   90.00
#
_symmetry.space_group_name_H-M   'P 1'
#
loop_
_entity.id
_entity.type
_entity.pdbx_description
1 polymer ?
#
loop_
_entity_poly.entity_id
_entity_poly.type
_entity_poly.pdbx_seq_one_letter_code
_entity_poly.pdbx_strand_id
1 'polypeptide(L)'
;MTIYQLVSWMNSGSHRKSEAEMQHLVKDVLQADNFDVKDLEGFSVRSLQELDKDDGGERITFPDDWVETDVTINIPTKSTKEDPKTYTIHRFHYHPLVEVIRAAFTDVQACAFHLSPFK
;
A
#
# COMPACT_ATOMS: atom_id res chain seq x y z
N MET A 1 12.76 -14.07 -9.65
CA MET A 1 11.89 -12.94 -10.07
C MET A 1 10.46 -13.39 -10.38
N THR A 2 10.25 -14.63 -10.85
CA THR A 2 8.93 -15.20 -11.14
C THR A 2 7.94 -15.10 -9.97
N ILE A 3 8.41 -15.39 -8.74
CA ILE A 3 7.58 -15.31 -7.53
C ILE A 3 7.01 -13.90 -7.33
N TYR A 4 7.83 -12.86 -7.51
CA TYR A 4 7.39 -11.47 -7.34
C TYR A 4 6.29 -11.09 -8.34
N GLN A 5 6.46 -11.43 -9.62
CA GLN A 5 5.45 -11.17 -10.66
C GLN A 5 4.16 -11.93 -10.38
N LEU A 6 4.25 -13.19 -9.94
CA LEU A 6 3.09 -14.01 -9.58
C LEU A 6 2.31 -13.43 -8.39
N VAL A 7 3.02 -12.95 -7.36
CA VAL A 7 2.41 -12.30 -6.18
C VAL A 7 1.83 -10.93 -6.53
N SER A 8 2.53 -10.15 -7.35
CA SER A 8 2.04 -8.86 -7.86
C SER A 8 0.75 -9.04 -8.65
N TRP A 9 0.69 -10.03 -9.54
CA TRP A 9 -0.53 -10.38 -10.27
C TRP A 9 -1.65 -10.76 -9.30
N MET A 10 -1.39 -11.67 -8.35
CA MET A 10 -2.36 -12.09 -7.33
C MET A 10 -2.95 -10.91 -6.54
N ASN A 11 -2.13 -9.89 -6.25
CA ASN A 11 -2.52 -8.73 -5.47
C ASN A 11 -3.16 -7.61 -6.30
N SER A 12 -2.96 -7.59 -7.62
CA SER A 12 -3.55 -6.59 -8.52
C SER A 12 -5.01 -6.88 -8.89
N GLY A 13 -5.44 -8.13 -8.76
CA GLY A 13 -6.72 -8.62 -9.25
C GLY A 13 -7.87 -8.62 -8.25
N SER A 14 -9.07 -8.83 -8.77
CA SER A 14 -10.22 -9.19 -7.94
C SER A 14 -10.02 -10.57 -7.30
N HIS A 15 -10.54 -10.78 -6.08
CA HIS A 15 -10.62 -12.13 -5.49
C HIS A 15 -11.45 -13.13 -6.32
N ARG A 16 -12.10 -12.68 -7.40
CA ARG A 16 -12.86 -13.50 -8.34
C ARG A 16 -12.03 -13.76 -9.60
N LYS A 17 -11.96 -15.02 -10.02
CA LYS A 17 -11.38 -15.40 -11.31
C LYS A 17 -12.21 -14.79 -12.44
N SER A 18 -11.55 -14.15 -13.39
CA SER A 18 -12.16 -13.60 -14.61
C SER A 18 -11.29 -13.92 -15.83
N GLU A 19 -11.87 -13.79 -17.02
CA GLU A 19 -11.13 -13.95 -18.28
C GLU A 19 -9.98 -12.95 -18.41
N ALA A 20 -10.20 -11.71 -17.95
CA ALA A 20 -9.18 -10.67 -17.92
C ALA A 20 -8.01 -11.04 -16.98
N GLU A 21 -8.31 -11.54 -15.78
CA GLU A 21 -7.28 -11.98 -14.82
C GLU A 21 -6.43 -13.12 -15.39
N MET A 22 -7.06 -14.06 -16.12
CA MET A 22 -6.34 -15.14 -16.79
C MET A 22 -5.44 -14.62 -17.90
N GLN A 23 -5.89 -13.63 -18.67
CA GLN A 23 -5.06 -12.99 -19.69
C GLN A 23 -3.84 -12.26 -19.07
N HIS A 24 -4.05 -11.56 -17.96
CA HIS A 24 -2.97 -10.92 -17.21
C HIS A 24 -1.95 -11.92 -16.66
N LEU A 25 -2.39 -13.05 -16.10
CA LEU A 25 -1.48 -14.10 -15.63
C LEU A 25 -0.55 -14.59 -16.75
N VAL A 26 -1.12 -14.86 -17.93
CA VAL A 26 -0.34 -15.38 -19.05
C VAL A 26 0.65 -14.34 -19.56
N LYS A 27 0.19 -13.11 -19.77
CA LYS A 27 1.02 -12.05 -20.37
C LYS A 27 2.07 -11.51 -19.41
N ASP A 28 1.68 -11.22 -18.18
CA ASP A 28 2.49 -10.43 -17.26
C ASP A 28 3.36 -11.30 -16.34
N VAL A 29 3.04 -12.61 -16.23
CA VAL A 29 3.83 -13.57 -15.43
C VAL A 29 4.46 -14.65 -16.32
N LEU A 30 3.66 -15.42 -17.06
CA LEU A 30 4.17 -16.60 -17.78
C LEU A 30 4.99 -16.25 -19.04
N GLN A 31 4.74 -15.09 -19.64
CA GLN A 31 5.45 -14.58 -20.82
C GLN A 31 6.50 -13.52 -20.48
N ALA A 32 6.75 -13.25 -19.19
CA ALA A 32 7.76 -12.29 -18.79
C ALA A 32 9.17 -12.80 -19.18
N ASP A 33 10.04 -11.92 -19.66
CA ASP A 33 11.40 -12.26 -20.15
C ASP A 33 12.28 -12.95 -19.10
N ASN A 34 11.96 -12.75 -17.83
CA ASN A 34 12.67 -13.27 -16.67
C ASN A 34 11.90 -14.40 -15.96
N PHE A 35 10.89 -14.99 -16.61
CA PHE A 35 10.18 -16.14 -16.09
C PHE A 35 11.09 -17.37 -16.06
N ASP A 36 11.30 -17.90 -14.86
CA ASP A 36 11.93 -19.20 -14.64
C ASP A 36 11.00 -20.06 -13.77
N VAL A 37 10.69 -21.27 -14.23
CA VAL A 37 9.88 -22.25 -13.51
C VAL A 37 10.57 -22.74 -12.24
N LYS A 38 11.90 -22.74 -12.20
CA LYS A 38 12.68 -23.16 -11.03
C LYS A 38 12.48 -22.24 -9.83
N ASP A 39 12.18 -20.96 -10.07
CA ASP A 39 11.80 -20.02 -9.02
C ASP A 39 10.52 -20.46 -8.28
N LEU A 40 9.72 -21.36 -8.87
CA LEU A 40 8.48 -21.86 -8.26
C LEU A 40 8.68 -23.17 -7.49
N GLU A 41 9.88 -23.76 -7.48
CA GLU A 41 10.17 -24.94 -6.67
C GLU A 41 10.07 -24.61 -5.18
N GLY A 42 9.20 -25.35 -4.47
CA GLY A 42 8.93 -25.11 -3.05
C GLY A 42 8.06 -23.88 -2.77
N PHE A 43 7.49 -23.23 -3.80
CA PHE A 43 6.59 -22.09 -3.61
C PHE A 43 5.35 -22.50 -2.81
N SER A 44 5.05 -21.72 -1.76
CA SER A 44 3.89 -21.91 -0.90
C SER A 44 3.26 -20.56 -0.60
N VAL A 45 1.93 -20.45 -0.74
CA VAL A 45 1.21 -19.20 -0.41
C VAL A 45 1.40 -18.80 1.06
N ARG A 46 1.73 -19.76 1.94
CA ARG A 46 2.01 -19.47 3.36
C ARG A 46 3.28 -18.66 3.59
N SER A 47 4.30 -18.80 2.73
CA SER A 47 5.53 -18.00 2.87
C SER A 47 5.31 -16.52 2.53
N LEU A 48 4.21 -16.18 1.83
CA LEU A 48 3.84 -14.78 1.61
C LEU A 48 3.41 -14.09 2.91
N GLN A 49 2.81 -14.82 3.85
CA GLN A 49 2.49 -14.28 5.18
C GLN A 49 3.75 -14.02 6.01
N GLU A 50 4.89 -14.61 5.66
CA GLU A 50 6.17 -14.32 6.31
C GLU A 50 6.79 -13.02 5.77
N LEU A 51 6.50 -12.64 4.52
CA LEU A 51 6.88 -11.34 3.96
C LEU A 51 6.13 -10.17 4.65
N ASP A 52 4.87 -10.38 5.03
CA ASP A 52 4.10 -9.40 5.81
C ASP A 52 4.59 -9.30 7.27
N LYS A 53 5.38 -10.28 7.75
CA LYS A 53 5.94 -10.30 9.12
C LYS A 53 7.32 -9.66 9.20
N ASP A 54 7.77 -8.99 8.15
CA ASP A 54 9.02 -8.25 8.19
C ASP A 54 8.89 -7.03 9.12
N ASP A 55 9.09 -7.27 10.42
CA ASP A 55 9.33 -6.26 11.47
C ASP A 55 10.71 -5.58 11.29
N GLY A 56 11.48 -6.03 10.28
CA GLY A 56 12.86 -5.63 9.98
C GLY A 56 13.01 -4.48 8.98
N GLY A 57 11.90 -3.89 8.52
CA GLY A 57 11.96 -2.66 7.72
C GLY A 57 12.73 -1.58 8.49
N GLU A 58 13.70 -0.94 7.84
CA GLU A 58 14.40 0.23 8.39
C GLU A 58 13.38 1.12 9.09
N ARG A 59 13.63 1.49 10.35
CA ARG A 59 12.78 2.45 11.07
C ARG A 59 12.67 3.68 10.18
N ILE A 60 11.50 3.82 9.54
CA ILE A 60 11.21 4.96 8.68
C ILE A 60 11.40 6.17 9.58
N THR A 61 12.48 6.90 9.32
CA THR A 61 12.80 8.08 10.11
C THR A 61 11.99 9.19 9.47
N PHE A 62 10.84 9.46 10.05
CA PHE A 62 10.03 10.59 9.62
C PHE A 62 10.81 11.87 9.92
N PRO A 63 10.79 12.87 9.02
CA PRO A 63 11.28 14.20 9.32
C PRO A 63 10.66 14.74 10.63
N ASP A 64 11.37 15.62 11.32
CA ASP A 64 10.98 16.13 12.66
C ASP A 64 9.57 16.76 12.73
N ASP A 65 9.01 17.20 11.59
CA ASP A 65 7.69 17.85 11.51
C ASP A 65 6.49 16.89 11.55
N TRP A 66 6.73 15.56 11.57
CA TRP A 66 5.68 14.55 11.70
C TRP A 66 5.24 14.38 13.15
N VAL A 67 3.92 14.36 13.36
CA VAL A 67 3.32 14.18 14.69
C VAL A 67 3.00 12.70 14.91
N GLU A 68 3.57 12.11 15.96
CA GLU A 68 3.23 10.76 16.42
C GLU A 68 2.04 10.81 17.39
N THR A 69 1.01 9.99 17.15
CA THR A 69 -0.17 9.88 18.01
C THR A 69 -0.78 8.48 17.94
N ASP A 70 -1.75 8.17 18.82
CA ASP A 70 -2.51 6.93 18.77
C ASP A 70 -3.92 7.23 18.26
N VAL A 71 -4.39 6.47 17.27
CA VAL A 71 -5.71 6.67 16.65
C VAL A 71 -6.58 5.44 16.86
N THR A 72 -7.75 5.65 17.46
CA THR A 72 -8.75 4.58 17.60
C THR A 72 -9.79 4.69 16.50
N ILE A 73 -9.91 3.62 15.71
CA ILE A 73 -10.90 3.50 14.64
C ILE A 73 -11.94 2.43 14.99
N ASN A 74 -13.14 2.58 14.44
CA ASN A 74 -14.19 1.58 14.52
C ASN A 74 -14.17 0.72 13.25
N ILE A 75 -13.80 -0.54 13.39
CA ILE A 75 -13.78 -1.52 12.31
C ILE A 75 -15.20 -2.04 12.12
N PRO A 76 -15.82 -1.83 10.94
CA PRO A 76 -17.16 -2.34 10.66
C PRO A 76 -17.14 -3.87 10.62
N THR A 77 -18.12 -4.48 11.27
CA THR A 77 -18.36 -5.92 11.17
C THR A 77 -19.33 -6.19 10.01
N LYS A 78 -19.30 -7.41 9.44
CA LYS A 78 -20.25 -7.81 8.38
C LYS A 78 -21.68 -8.00 8.90
N SER A 79 -21.88 -7.91 10.21
CA SER A 79 -23.16 -8.17 10.87
C SER A 79 -23.84 -6.86 11.22
N THR A 80 -25.11 -6.72 10.85
CA THR A 80 -25.94 -5.58 11.27
C THR A 80 -26.35 -5.64 12.75
N LYS A 81 -26.02 -6.74 13.45
CA LYS A 81 -26.37 -6.99 14.85
C LYS A 81 -25.19 -6.82 15.80
N GLU A 82 -23.97 -6.73 15.29
CA GLU A 82 -22.77 -6.56 16.11
C GLU A 82 -22.29 -5.12 16.02
N ASP A 83 -22.01 -4.51 17.18
CA ASP A 83 -21.41 -3.19 17.22
C ASP A 83 -20.02 -3.20 16.56
N PRO A 84 -19.59 -2.07 15.96
CA PRO A 84 -18.24 -1.94 15.41
C PRO A 84 -17.17 -2.26 16.45
N LYS A 85 -16.11 -2.97 16.02
CA LYS A 85 -14.99 -3.30 16.92
C LYS A 85 -14.00 -2.14 16.93
N THR A 86 -13.66 -1.64 18.11
CA THR A 86 -12.61 -0.63 18.24
C THR A 86 -11.24 -1.26 17.99
N TYR A 87 -10.39 -0.55 17.25
CA TYR A 87 -9.00 -0.92 17.03
C TYR A 87 -8.13 0.33 17.16
N THR A 88 -7.10 0.23 17.99
CA THR A 88 -6.14 1.32 18.20
C THR A 88 -4.91 1.09 17.35
N ILE A 89 -4.64 2.04 16.46
CA ILE A 89 -3.40 2.14 15.71
C ILE A 89 -2.42 2.92 16.58
N HIS A 90 -1.43 2.22 17.12
CA HIS A 90 -0.38 2.85 17.89
C HIS A 90 0.66 3.48 16.97
N ARG A 91 1.31 4.55 17.46
CA ARG A 91 2.45 5.18 16.76
C ARG A 91 2.08 5.65 15.35
N PHE A 92 0.87 6.15 15.18
CA PHE A 92 0.40 6.73 13.94
C PHE A 92 1.10 8.07 13.70
N HIS A 93 1.87 8.16 12.62
CA HIS A 93 2.56 9.37 12.21
C HIS A 93 1.72 10.11 11.17
N TYR A 94 1.45 11.40 11.40
CA TYR A 94 0.77 12.25 10.44
C TYR A 94 1.36 13.65 10.41
N HIS A 95 1.17 14.35 9.28
CA HIS A 95 1.45 15.76 9.16
C HIS A 95 0.11 16.52 9.04
N PRO A 96 -0.20 17.50 9.92
CA PRO A 96 -1.45 18.25 9.83
C PRO A 96 -1.57 18.93 8.45
N LEU A 97 -2.68 18.71 7.76
CA LEU A 97 -2.88 19.21 6.39
C LEU A 97 -2.71 20.73 6.29
N VAL A 98 -3.23 21.48 7.26
CA VAL A 98 -3.11 22.94 7.31
C VAL A 98 -1.65 23.38 7.40
N GLU A 99 -0.83 22.65 8.17
CA GLU A 99 0.59 22.94 8.30
C GLU A 99 1.36 22.54 7.04
N VAL A 100 0.99 21.44 6.36
CA VAL A 100 1.54 21.12 5.03
C VAL A 100 1.27 22.26 4.03
N ILE A 101 0.02 22.74 3.98
CA ILE A 101 -0.36 23.85 3.10
C ILE A 101 0.42 25.10 3.48
N ARG A 102 0.48 25.47 4.76
CA ARG A 102 1.22 26.64 5.22
C ARG A 102 2.70 26.56 4.83
N ALA A 103 3.33 25.40 5.02
CA ALA A 103 4.72 25.16 4.65
C ALA A 103 4.92 25.34 3.14
N ALA A 104 4.06 24.73 2.32
CA ALA A 104 4.12 24.83 0.86
C ALA A 104 3.99 26.27 0.35
N PHE A 105 3.18 27.12 0.99
CA PHE A 105 3.00 28.53 0.63
C PHE A 105 4.04 29.48 1.24
N THR A 106 4.82 29.02 2.22
CA THR A 106 5.92 29.79 2.80
C THR A 106 7.22 29.63 1.99
N ASP A 107 7.32 28.56 1.20
CA ASP A 107 8.45 28.29 0.32
C ASP A 107 8.54 29.30 -0.84
N VAL A 108 9.77 29.63 -1.27
CA VAL A 108 10.02 30.54 -2.40
C VAL A 108 9.41 30.03 -3.71
N GLN A 109 9.26 28.71 -3.88
CA GLN A 109 8.63 28.08 -5.03
C GLN A 109 7.12 28.35 -5.11
N ALA A 110 6.49 28.80 -4.02
CA ALA A 110 5.08 29.17 -4.03
C ALA A 110 4.75 30.26 -5.06
N CYS A 111 5.73 31.10 -5.43
CA CYS A 111 5.59 32.09 -6.49
C CYS A 111 5.31 31.48 -7.88
N ALA A 112 5.59 30.19 -8.08
CA ALA A 112 5.34 29.47 -9.33
C ALA A 112 4.00 28.71 -9.34
N PHE A 113 3.23 28.74 -8.25
CA PHE A 113 1.97 28.01 -8.16
C PHE A 113 0.88 28.65 -9.03
N HIS A 114 0.21 27.83 -9.84
CA HIS A 114 -0.97 28.22 -10.61
C HIS A 114 -2.22 28.03 -9.76
N LEU A 115 -2.61 29.07 -9.02
CA LEU A 115 -3.78 29.06 -8.13
C LEU A 115 -5.09 29.40 -8.83
N SER A 116 -5.01 29.75 -10.11
CA SER A 116 -6.15 30.01 -10.98
C SER A 116 -6.03 29.17 -12.25
N PRO A 117 -7.17 28.83 -12.89
CA PRO A 117 -7.16 28.14 -14.17
C PRO A 117 -6.37 28.91 -15.22
N PHE A 118 -5.72 28.18 -16.13
CA PHE A 118 -5.12 28.77 -17.33
C PHE A 118 -6.22 29.40 -18.20
N LYS A 119 -5.92 30.59 -18.73
CA LYS A 119 -6.77 31.26 -19.73
C LYS A 119 -6.54 30.70 -21.12
#